data_AF-A0A4Q3YJN6-F1
#
_entry.id   AF-A0A4Q3YJN6-F1
#
_cell.length_a   1.000
_cell.length_b   1.000
_cell.length_c   1.000
_cell.angle_alpha   90.00
_cell.angle_beta   90.00
_cell.angle_gamma   90.00
#
_symmetry.space_group_name_H-M   'P 1'
#
loop_
_entity.id
_entity.type
_entity.pdbx_description
1 polymer ?
#
loop_
_entity_poly.entity_id
_entity_poly.type
_entity_poly.pdbx_seq_one_letter_code
_entity_poly.pdbx_strand_id
1 'polypeptide(L)' 'ATCHVYVDDAWTEVVGGPSMMEEDMLDFAFQPKPNSRLSCQIKVKDTIDGLVVHVPSRQA' A
#
# COMPACT_ATOMS: atom_id res chain seq x y z
N ALA A 1 4.33 -7.85 -7.39
CA ALA A 1 4.94 -6.58 -6.96
C ALA A 1 5.55 -6.73 -5.56
N THR A 2 6.86 -6.59 -5.40
CA THR A 2 7.62 -7.07 -4.22
C THR A 2 7.60 -6.15 -2.99
N CYS A 3 7.02 -4.97 -3.09
CA CYS A 3 6.85 -4.00 -2.00
C CYS A 3 5.38 -3.85 -1.56
N HIS A 4 4.52 -4.80 -1.91
CA HIS A 4 3.09 -4.76 -1.61
C HIS A 4 2.83 -4.80 -0.10
N VAL A 5 1.97 -3.90 0.37
CA VAL A 5 1.47 -3.84 1.75
C VAL A 5 -0.03 -3.54 1.75
N TYR A 6 -0.72 -3.87 2.84
CA TYR A 6 -2.06 -3.38 3.13
C TYR A 6 -1.97 -2.21 4.12
N VAL A 7 -2.50 -1.05 3.76
CA VAL A 7 -2.59 0.11 4.66
C VAL A 7 -3.72 -0.14 5.65
N ASP A 8 -3.46 0.04 6.95
CA ASP A 8 -4.50 -0.07 7.96
C ASP A 8 -5.64 0.92 7.67
N ASP A 9 -6.88 0.50 7.93
CA ASP A 9 -8.08 1.25 7.51
C ASP A 9 -8.10 2.67 8.08
N ALA A 10 -7.55 2.89 9.28
CA ALA A 10 -7.45 4.21 9.91
C ALA A 10 -6.55 5.19 9.14
N TRP A 11 -5.73 4.69 8.22
CA TRP A 11 -4.75 5.47 7.47
C TRP A 11 -5.08 5.62 5.99
N THR A 12 -6.07 4.90 5.47
CA THR A 12 -6.38 4.86 4.04
C THR A 12 -6.69 6.25 3.45
N GLU A 13 -7.44 7.08 4.16
CA GLU A 13 -7.74 8.45 3.72
C GLU A 13 -6.51 9.36 3.68
N VAL A 14 -5.63 9.27 4.68
CA VAL A 14 -4.44 10.13 4.81
C VAL A 14 -3.33 9.70 3.84
N VAL A 15 -3.15 8.39 3.66
CA VAL A 15 -2.17 7.80 2.73
C VAL A 15 -2.63 7.95 1.28
N GLY A 16 -3.95 7.95 1.06
CA GLY A 16 -4.58 8.01 -0.25
C GLY A 16 -4.47 6.70 -1.03
N GLY A 17 -5.12 6.71 -2.20
CA GLY A 17 -5.11 5.58 -3.12
C GLY A 17 -3.81 5.45 -3.94
N PRO A 18 -3.66 4.31 -4.63
CA PRO A 18 -2.60 4.14 -5.62
C PRO A 18 -2.77 5.08 -6.82
N SER A 19 -1.69 5.36 -7.52
CA SER A 19 -1.77 5.95 -8.88
C SER A 19 -2.16 4.89 -9.91
N MET A 20 -2.61 5.27 -11.11
CA MET A 20 -2.93 4.30 -12.18
C MET A 20 -1.78 3.33 -12.48
N MET A 21 -0.54 3.83 -12.54
CA MET A 21 0.62 2.98 -12.78
C MET A 21 0.94 2.06 -11.57
N GLU A 22 0.55 2.47 -10.37
CA GLU A 22 0.64 1.63 -9.17
C GLU A 22 -0.45 0.55 -9.16
N GLU A 23 -1.67 0.87 -9.62
CA GLU A 23 -2.78 -0.08 -9.80
C GLU A 23 -2.39 -1.20 -10.78
N ASP A 24 -1.85 -0.84 -11.95
CA ASP A 24 -1.37 -1.81 -12.96
C ASP A 24 -0.33 -2.78 -12.37
N MET A 25 0.51 -2.32 -11.44
CA MET A 25 1.50 -3.15 -10.77
C MET A 25 0.91 -4.01 -9.64
N LEU A 26 -0.12 -3.50 -8.96
CA LEU A 26 -0.86 -4.23 -7.92
C LEU A 26 -1.67 -5.40 -8.48
N ASP A 27 -2.02 -5.39 -9.77
CA ASP A 27 -2.62 -6.54 -10.46
C ASP A 27 -1.71 -7.78 -10.43
N PHE A 28 -0.40 -7.59 -10.32
CA PHE A 28 0.59 -8.66 -10.17
C PHE A 28 0.95 -8.95 -8.70
N ALA A 29 0.26 -8.33 -7.73
CA ALA A 29 0.50 -8.58 -6.32
C ALA A 29 -0.19 -9.88 -5.86
N PHE A 30 0.31 -10.45 -4.77
CA PHE A 30 -0.30 -11.62 -4.17
C PHE A 30 -1.49 -11.19 -3.29
N GLN A 31 -2.70 -11.62 -3.65
CA GLN A 31 -3.95 -11.30 -2.94
C GLN A 31 -4.15 -9.79 -2.69
N PRO A 32 -4.25 -8.95 -3.74
CA PRO A 32 -4.52 -7.54 -3.57
C PRO A 32 -5.91 -7.30 -2.94
N LYS A 33 -6.03 -6.22 -2.18
CA LYS A 33 -7.24 -5.74 -1.49
C LYS A 33 -7.44 -4.26 -1.81
N PRO A 34 -8.63 -3.68 -1.52
CA PRO A 34 -8.87 -2.25 -1.74
C PRO A 34 -7.89 -1.31 -1.02
N ASN A 35 -7.33 -1.73 0.13
CA ASN A 35 -6.33 -1.00 0.88
C ASN A 35 -4.88 -1.40 0.53
N SER A 36 -4.66 -2.12 -0.57
CA SER A 36 -3.32 -2.43 -1.06
C SER A 36 -2.60 -1.19 -1.55
N ARG A 37 -1.33 -1.06 -1.19
CA ARG A 37 -0.39 -0.07 -1.75
C ARG A 37 0.96 -0.72 -2.03
N LEU A 38 1.74 -0.11 -2.91
CA LEU A 38 3.16 -0.37 -3.04
C LEU A 38 3.89 0.56 -2.05
N SER A 39 4.55 0.00 -1.03
CA SER A 39 5.16 0.81 0.03
C SER A 39 6.21 1.80 -0.48
N CYS A 40 6.87 1.48 -1.60
CA CYS A 40 7.83 2.39 -2.25
C CYS A 40 7.18 3.65 -2.84
N GLN A 41 5.87 3.67 -3.04
CA GLN A 41 5.09 4.83 -3.53
C GLN A 41 4.53 5.68 -2.38
N ILE A 42 4.57 5.19 -1.14
CA ILE A 42 4.12 5.94 0.04
C ILE A 42 5.29 6.80 0.53
N LYS A 43 5.22 8.12 0.30
CA LYS A 43 6.24 9.05 0.80
C LYS A 43 5.99 9.41 2.24
N VAL A 44 6.98 9.15 3.11
CA VAL A 44 6.95 9.51 4.53
C VAL A 44 6.86 11.03 4.70
N LYS A 45 5.93 11.46 5.55
CA LYS A 45 5.63 12.85 5.92
C LYS A 45 5.14 12.87 7.37
N ASP A 46 5.18 14.02 8.03
CA ASP A 46 4.71 14.18 9.41
C ASP A 46 3.23 13.77 9.59
N THR A 47 2.42 13.91 8.55
CA THR A 47 1.00 13.52 8.55
C THR A 47 0.77 12.01 8.69
N ILE A 48 1.81 11.18 8.52
CA ILE A 48 1.73 9.72 8.62
C ILE A 48 2.66 9.17 9.72
N ASP A 49 3.02 10.00 10.70
CA ASP A 49 3.70 9.53 11.90
C ASP A 49 2.80 8.54 12.66
N GLY A 50 3.30 7.31 12.88
CA GLY A 50 2.54 6.20 13.45
C GLY A 50 1.78 5.33 12.43
N LEU A 51 1.98 5.53 11.12
CA LEU A 51 1.39 4.69 10.06
C LEU A 51 1.52 3.19 10.35
N VAL A 52 0.39 2.49 10.31
CA VAL A 52 0.33 1.02 10.40
C VAL A 52 0.09 0.44 9.00
N VAL A 53 0.93 -0.53 8.64
CA VAL A 53 0.76 -1.34 7.43
C VAL A 53 0.94 -2.82 7.78
N HIS A 54 0.25 -3.68 7.04
CA HIS A 54 0.37 -5.13 7.16
C HIS A 54 1.04 -5.70 5.93
N VAL A 55 2.07 -6.53 6.15
CA VAL A 55 2.77 -7.22 5.06
C VAL A 55 1.98 -8.49 4.69
N PRO A 56 1.74 -8.75 3.39
CA PRO A 56 1.11 -9.99 2.96
C PRO A 56 1.97 -11.22 3.32
N SER A 57 1.37 -12.40 3.36
CA SER A 57 2.09 -13.65 3.66
C SER A 57 3.16 -14.02 2.62
N ARG A 58 3.10 -13.41 1.42
CA ARG A 58 4.05 -13.62 0.33
C ARG A 58 4.15 -12.38 -0.56
N GLN A 59 5.34 -12.14 -1.09
CA GLN A 59 5.60 -11.22 -2.20
C GLN A 59 5.78 -11.97 -3.52
N ALA A 60 5.42 -11.33 -4.62
CA ALA A 60 5.55 -11.84 -5.99
C ALA A 60 6.40 -10.91 -6.85
#